data_AF-A0A975B6H8-F1
#
_entry.id   AF-A0A975B6H8-F1
#
_cell.length_a   1.000
_cell.length_b   1.000
_cell.length_c   1.000
_cell.angle_alpha   90.00
_cell.angle_beta   90.00
_cell.angle_gamma   90.00
#
_symmetry.space_group_name_H-M   'P 1'
#
loop_
_entity.id
_entity.type
_entity.pdbx_description
1 polymer ?
#
loop_
_entity_poly.entity_id
_entity_poly.type
_entity_poly.pdbx_seq_one_letter_code
_entity_poly.pdbx_strand_id
1 'polypeptide(L)' 'MPQDSVEKFLGRLITDDDFRDQFKKNLARVCFEHGFDLTHAEQDIIQRLDPNHFVYLSNQIDKGIKRSRNSINNILKN' A
#
# COMPACT_ATOMS: atom_id res chain seq x y z
N MET A 1 -20.40 0.11 1.37
CA MET A 1 -18.93 -0.04 1.30
C MET A 1 -18.36 1.20 0.68
N PRO A 2 -17.45 1.91 1.35
CA PRO A 2 -16.88 3.09 0.74
C PRO A 2 -15.68 2.67 -0.10
N GLN A 3 -15.77 2.94 -1.40
CA GLN A 3 -14.68 3.05 -2.37
C GLN A 3 -13.34 3.56 -1.76
N ASP A 4 -13.43 4.41 -0.74
CA ASP A 4 -12.35 4.87 0.14
C ASP A 4 -11.38 3.76 0.63
N SER A 5 -11.86 2.59 1.05
CA SER A 5 -10.97 1.50 1.50
C SER A 5 -10.09 0.97 0.36
N VAL A 6 -10.66 0.80 -0.82
CA VAL A 6 -9.95 0.36 -2.03
C VAL A 6 -8.93 1.44 -2.45
N GLU A 7 -9.34 2.70 -2.49
CA GLU A 7 -8.48 3.82 -2.87
C GLU A 7 -7.29 3.97 -1.92
N LYS A 8 -7.51 3.88 -0.60
CA LYS A 8 -6.44 3.89 0.40
C LYS A 8 -5.50 2.70 0.24
N PHE A 9 -6.03 1.51 -0.05
CA PHE A 9 -5.23 0.31 -0.27
C PHE A 9 -4.31 0.48 -1.48
N LEU A 10 -4.87 0.88 -2.63
CA LEU A 10 -4.13 1.13 -3.87
C LEU A 10 -3.11 2.26 -3.68
N GLY A 11 -3.48 3.33 -2.97
CA GLY A 11 -2.58 4.42 -2.63
C GLY A 11 -1.36 3.95 -1.84
N ARG A 12 -1.53 3.04 -0.87
CA ARG A 12 -0.40 2.44 -0.15
C ARG A 12 0.43 1.51 -1.02
N LEU A 13 -0.18 0.71 -1.89
CA LEU A 13 0.58 -0.10 -2.85
C LEU A 13 1.52 0.75 -3.71
N ILE A 14 1.13 2.00 -4.00
CA ILE A 14 1.94 2.93 -4.80
C ILE A 14 3.01 3.61 -3.93
N THR A 15 2.67 4.06 -2.72
CA THR A 15 3.49 4.99 -1.93
C THR A 15 4.28 4.34 -0.78
N ASP A 16 4.02 3.08 -0.44
CA ASP A 16 4.59 2.39 0.73
C ASP A 16 5.26 1.08 0.27
N ASP A 17 6.58 1.11 0.15
CA ASP A 17 7.36 -0.02 -0.37
C ASP A 17 7.30 -1.24 0.57
N ASP A 18 7.31 -1.01 1.89
CA ASP A 18 7.15 -2.08 2.88
C ASP A 18 5.78 -2.73 2.77
N PHE A 19 4.72 -1.93 2.62
CA PHE A 19 3.37 -2.43 2.45
C PHE A 19 3.22 -3.27 1.18
N ARG A 20 3.81 -2.82 0.08
CA ARG A 20 3.81 -3.55 -1.19
C ARG A 20 4.51 -4.90 -1.09
N ASP A 21 5.62 -4.98 -0.35
CA ASP A 21 6.33 -6.24 -0.12
C ASP A 21 5.55 -7.20 0.79
N GLN A 22 4.77 -6.68 1.73
CA GLN A 22 3.83 -7.49 2.50
C GLN A 22 2.68 -8.00 1.63
N PHE A 23 2.13 -7.14 0.76
CA PHE A 23 1.06 -7.50 -0.18
C PHE A 23 1.46 -8.66 -1.08
N LYS A 24 2.67 -8.62 -1.66
CA LYS A 24 3.21 -9.71 -2.50
C LYS A 24 3.27 -11.07 -1.79
N LYS A 25 3.32 -11.08 -0.45
CA LYS A 25 3.38 -12.31 0.35
C LYS A 25 1.98 -12.85 0.66
N ASN A 26 1.07 -11.99 1.13
CA ASN A 26 -0.28 -12.41 1.52
C ASN A 26 -1.24 -11.21 1.64
N LEU A 27 -2.16 -11.04 0.68
CA LEU A 27 -3.15 -9.97 0.67
C LEU A 27 -4.09 -10.01 1.87
N ALA A 28 -4.70 -11.16 2.15
CA ALA A 28 -5.69 -11.28 3.24
C ALA A 28 -5.09 -10.90 4.60
N ARG A 29 -3.85 -11.34 4.84
CA ARG A 29 -3.10 -10.97 6.05
C ARG A 29 -2.84 -9.46 6.11
N VAL A 30 -2.45 -8.84 5.01
CA VAL A 30 -2.20 -7.39 4.95
C VAL A 30 -3.48 -6.60 5.19
N CYS A 31 -4.60 -7.03 4.62
CA CYS A 31 -5.89 -6.38 4.88
C CYS A 31 -6.22 -6.42 6.37
N PHE A 32 -6.05 -7.58 7.02
CA PHE A 32 -6.30 -7.74 8.45
C PHE A 32 -5.34 -6.90 9.31
N GLU A 33 -4.03 -6.99 9.08
CA GLU A 33 -3.01 -6.30 9.90
C GLU A 33 -3.09 -4.76 9.79
N HIS A 34 -3.53 -4.23 8.65
CA HIS A 34 -3.62 -2.79 8.41
C HIS A 34 -5.05 -2.26 8.50
N GLY A 35 -6.02 -3.08 8.90
CA GLY A 35 -7.41 -2.67 9.13
C GLY A 35 -8.16 -2.26 7.86
N PHE A 36 -7.80 -2.83 6.71
CA PHE A 36 -8.54 -2.61 5.47
C PHE A 36 -9.78 -3.50 5.43
N ASP A 37 -10.94 -2.85 5.46
CA ASP A 37 -12.23 -3.49 5.26
C ASP A 37 -12.50 -3.66 3.76
N LEU A 38 -11.87 -4.67 3.16
CA LEU A 38 -12.07 -5.09 1.77
C LEU A 38 -12.87 -6.39 1.74
N THR A 39 -13.91 -6.45 0.92
CA THR A 39 -14.63 -7.69 0.67
C THR A 39 -13.79 -8.71 -0.09
N HIS A 40 -14.21 -9.97 -0.04
CA HIS A 40 -13.60 -11.02 -0.84
C HIS A 40 -13.56 -10.68 -2.34
N ALA A 41 -14.63 -10.07 -2.89
CA ALA A 41 -14.66 -9.68 -4.29
C ALA A 41 -13.62 -8.61 -4.63
N GLU A 42 -13.44 -7.60 -3.77
CA GLU A 42 -12.41 -6.56 -3.96
C GLU A 42 -11.00 -7.13 -3.80
N GLN A 43 -10.81 -8.03 -2.81
CA GLN A 43 -9.55 -8.74 -2.64
C GLN A 43 -9.21 -9.55 -3.89
N ASP A 44 -10.16 -10.31 -4.45
CA ASP A 44 -9.97 -11.08 -5.68
C ASP A 44 -9.62 -10.20 -6.88
N ILE A 45 -10.23 -9.02 -7.00
CA ILE A 45 -9.90 -8.05 -8.05
C ILE A 45 -8.47 -7.54 -7.87
N ILE A 46 -8.10 -7.12 -6.66
CA ILE A 46 -6.77 -6.59 -6.34
C ILE A 46 -5.70 -7.67 -6.55
N GLN A 47 -5.97 -8.91 -6.17
CA GLN A 47 -5.05 -10.05 -6.32
C GLN A 47 -4.70 -10.34 -7.80
N ARG A 48 -5.58 -9.97 -8.74
CA ARG A 48 -5.37 -10.13 -10.18
C ARG A 48 -4.55 -9.00 -10.82
N LEU A 49 -4.31 -7.92 -10.09
CA LEU A 49 -3.50 -6.80 -10.59
C LEU A 49 -2.02 -7.21 -10.60
N ASP A 50 -1.30 -6.88 -11.67
CA ASP A 50 0.14 -7.11 -11.74
C ASP A 50 0.87 -6.16 -10.76
N PRO A 51 1.55 -6.70 -9.73
CA PRO A 51 2.29 -5.90 -8.76
C PRO A 51 3.36 -5.00 -9.38
N ASN A 52 3.89 -5.37 -10.55
CA ASN A 52 4.95 -4.62 -11.24
C ASN A 52 4.49 -3.26 -11.74
N HIS A 53 3.20 -3.09 -12.08
CA HIS A 53 2.66 -1.78 -12.46
C HIS A 53 2.74 -0.78 -11.30
N PHE A 54 2.47 -1.22 -10.08
CA PHE A 54 2.61 -0.37 -8.91
C PHE A 54 4.07 0.00 -8.67
N VAL A 55 5.00 -0.96 -8.83
CA VAL A 55 6.45 -0.71 -8.69
C VAL A 55 6.91 0.33 -9.71
N TYR A 56 6.49 0.17 -10.97
CA TYR A 56 6.77 1.14 -12.02
C TYR A 56 6.27 2.53 -11.65
N LEU A 57 4.99 2.65 -11.27
CA LEU A 57 4.40 3.94 -10.89
C LEU A 57 5.06 4.55 -9.66
N SER A 58 5.36 3.74 -8.64
CA SER A 58 6.14 4.17 -7.46
C SER A 58 7.46 4.80 -7.88
N ASN A 59 8.19 4.20 -8.83
CA ASN A 59 9.47 4.72 -9.30
C ASN A 59 9.35 6.06 -10.05
N GLN A 60 8.15 6.44 -10.51
CA GLN A 60 7.90 7.72 -11.16
C GLN A 60 7.45 8.82 -10.19
N ILE A 61 7.08 8.48 -8.95
CA ILE A 61 6.58 9.43 -7.96
C ILE A 61 7.73 10.00 -7.13
N ASP A 62 7.60 11.29 -6.78
CA ASP A 62 8.55 11.99 -5.92
C ASP A 62 8.78 11.23 -4.59
N LYS A 63 10.04 11.12 -4.19
CA LYS A 63 10.43 10.38 -2.98
C LYS A 63 9.84 10.96 -1.69
N GLY A 64 9.50 12.25 -1.67
CA GLY A 64 8.84 12.93 -0.55
C GLY A 64 7.37 12.54 -0.36
N ILE A 65 6.73 11.97 -1.39
CA ILE A 65 5.36 11.43 -1.31
C ILE A 65 5.39 9.98 -0.78
N LYS A 66 6.50 9.27 -0.99
CA LYS A 66 6.65 7.89 -0.49
C LYS A 66 6.77 7.86 1.02
N ARG A 67 6.19 6.84 1.64
CA ARG A 67 6.45 6.53 3.06
C ARG A 67 7.87 6.01 3.20
N SER A 68 8.79 6.91 3.52
CA SER A 68 10.10 6.55 4.06
C SER A 68 9.97 6.23 5.55
N ARG A 69 10.57 5.13 6.02
CA ARG A 69 10.73 4.84 7.46
C ARG A 69 11.39 6.00 8.23
N ASN A 70 12.03 6.95 7.56
CA ASN A 70 12.73 8.07 8.18
C ASN A 70 11.84 9.24 8.62
N SER A 71 10.55 9.29 8.26
CA SER A 71 9.70 10.43 8.63
C SER A 71 9.39 10.51 10.14
N ILE A 72 9.62 9.43 10.91
CA ILE A 72 9.43 9.41 12.37
C ILE A 72 10.71 9.83 13.11
N ASN A 73 11.90 9.61 12.55
CA ASN A 73 13.17 9.91 13.21
C ASN A 73 13.59 11.39 13.13
N ASN A 74 12.97 12.18 12.25
CA ASN A 74 13.25 13.61 12.14
C ASN A 74 12.42 14.48 13.09
N ILE A 75 11.44 13.91 13.81
CA ILE A 75 10.62 14.65 14.79
C ILE A 75 11.27 14.60 16.20
N LEU A 76 12.19 13.68 16.45
CA LEU A 76 12.89 13.53 17.75
C LEU A 76 14.28 14.18 17.78
N LYS A 77 14.60 15.04 16.81
CA LYS A 77 15.93 15.70 16.69
C LYS A 77 15.90 17.23 16.66
N ASN A 78 14.75 17.86 16.97
CA ASN A 78 14.65 19.30 17.18
C ASN A 78 14.16 19.61 18.59
#